data_AF-A0A523J2K3-F1
#
_entry.id   AF-A0A523J2K3-F1
#
_cell.length_a   1.000
_cell.length_b   1.000
_cell.length_c   1.000
_cell.angle_alpha   90.00
_cell.angle_beta   90.00
_cell.angle_gamma   90.00
#
_symmetry.space_group_name_H-M   'P 1'
#
loop_
_entity.id
_entity.type
_entity.pdbx_description
1 polymer ?
#
loop_
_entity_poly.entity_id
_entity_poly.type
_entity_poly.pdbx_seq_one_letter_code
_entity_poly.pdbx_strand_id
1 'polypeptide(L)'
;MAKRIKWSPKAAQSFEEICNYISKDSEYYASISAKKINAIVKEIPKFPKLGRIVPEYQEENLREKVFQNYRIVYRLNGTSSRLL
;
A
#
# COMPACT_ATOMS: atom_id res chain seq x y z
N MET A 1 13.74 15.33 -1.80
CA MET A 1 12.71 15.25 -2.86
C MET A 1 11.61 14.28 -2.44
N ALA A 2 10.37 14.74 -2.29
CA ALA A 2 9.24 13.90 -1.87
C ALA A 2 8.72 13.09 -3.07
N LYS A 3 9.00 11.77 -3.11
CA LYS A 3 8.39 10.86 -4.08
C LYS A 3 6.88 10.84 -3.83
N ARG A 4 6.09 11.28 -4.82
CA ARG A 4 4.62 11.28 -4.72
C ARG A 4 4.08 9.87 -4.92
N ILE A 5 3.17 9.48 -4.05
CA ILE A 5 2.42 8.24 -4.13
C ILE A 5 1.09 8.55 -4.79
N LYS A 6 0.77 7.86 -5.88
CA LYS A 6 -0.55 7.91 -6.51
C LYS A 6 -1.29 6.62 -6.20
N TRP A 7 -2.44 6.73 -5.56
CA TRP A 7 -3.34 5.60 -5.38
C TRP A 7 -4.09 5.38 -6.69
N SER A 8 -4.13 4.13 -7.17
CA SER A 8 -5.11 3.77 -8.19
C SER A 8 -6.50 3.77 -7.55
N PRO A 9 -7.56 4.14 -8.29
CA PRO A 9 -8.92 4.15 -7.75
C PRO A 9 -9.32 2.77 -7.18
N LYS A 10 -8.85 1.69 -7.81
CA LYS A 10 -9.01 0.32 -7.32
C LYS A 10 -8.37 0.10 -5.95
N ALA A 11 -7.11 0.51 -5.77
CA ALA A 11 -6.42 0.41 -4.49
C ALA A 11 -7.10 1.25 -3.38
N ALA A 12 -7.60 2.45 -3.73
CA ALA A 12 -8.33 3.28 -2.78
C ALA A 12 -9.65 2.63 -2.35
N GLN A 13 -10.40 2.08 -3.31
CA GLN A 13 -11.65 1.37 -3.04
C GLN A 13 -11.40 0.13 -2.17
N SER A 14 -10.41 -0.70 -2.51
CA SER A 14 -10.08 -1.89 -1.71
C SER A 14 -9.64 -1.52 -0.29
N PHE A 15 -8.89 -0.43 -0.12
CA PHE A 15 -8.53 0.05 1.22
C PHE A 15 -9.74 0.53 2.02
N GLU A 16 -10.68 1.21 1.37
CA GLU A 16 -11.93 1.64 2.00
C GLU A 16 -12.81 0.44 2.38
N GLU A 17 -12.93 -0.56 1.51
CA GLU A 17 -13.63 -1.81 1.78
C GLU A 17 -13.02 -2.58 2.97
N ILE A 18 -11.69 -2.63 3.06
CA ILE A 18 -11.00 -3.24 4.21
C ILE A 18 -11.31 -2.47 5.49
N CYS A 19 -11.23 -1.15 5.47
CA CYS A 19 -11.56 -0.33 6.63
C CYS A 19 -13.02 -0.50 7.05
N ASN A 20 -13.95 -0.53 6.09
CA ASN A 20 -15.37 -0.76 6.32
C ASN A 20 -15.68 -2.18 6.80
N TYR A 21 -14.90 -3.17 6.36
CA TYR A 21 -15.06 -4.54 6.85
C TYR A 21 -14.61 -4.66 8.30
N ILE A 22 -13.44 -4.08 8.64
CA ILE A 22 -12.92 -4.09 10.01
C ILE A 22 -13.81 -3.23 10.93
N SER A 23 -14.37 -2.12 10.45
CA SER A 23 -15.21 -1.24 11.28
C SER A 23 -16.52 -1.89 11.72
N LYS A 24 -17.05 -2.83 10.94
CA LYS A 24 -18.22 -3.65 11.33
C LYS A 24 -17.95 -4.48 12.59
N ASP A 25 -16.70 -4.90 12.78
CA ASP A 25 -16.27 -5.62 13.98
C ASP A 25 -15.87 -4.64 15.08
N SER A 26 -15.04 -3.65 14.74
CA SER A 26 -14.62 -2.59 15.65
C SER A 26 -14.06 -1.37 14.92
N GLU A 27 -14.69 -0.21 15.12
CA GLU A 27 -14.24 1.08 14.60
C GLU A 27 -12.85 1.48 15.12
N TYR A 28 -12.51 1.08 16.35
CA TYR A 28 -11.20 1.32 16.94
C TYR A 28 -10.10 0.59 16.17
N TYR A 29 -10.31 -0.69 15.87
CA TYR A 29 -9.37 -1.47 15.06
C TYR A 29 -9.31 -0.98 13.61
N ALA A 30 -10.43 -0.55 13.02
CA ALA A 30 -10.45 0.05 11.69
C ALA A 30 -9.55 1.30 11.63
N SER A 31 -9.66 2.18 12.62
CA SER A 31 -8.83 3.39 12.72
C SER A 31 -7.34 3.07 12.88
N ILE A 32 -6.99 2.06 13.68
CA ILE A 32 -5.60 1.60 13.84
C ILE A 32 -5.07 1.05 12.52
N SER A 33 -5.84 0.18 11.86
CA SER A 33 -5.46 -0.42 10.57
C SER A 33 -5.24 0.65 9.51
N ALA A 34 -6.14 1.63 9.42
CA ALA A 34 -6.01 2.76 8.50
C ALA A 34 -4.74 3.58 8.78
N LYS A 35 -4.45 3.89 10.04
CA LYS A 35 -3.20 4.59 10.43
C LYS A 35 -1.95 3.79 10.08
N LYS A 36 -1.94 2.48 10.34
CA LYS A 36 -0.81 1.59 10.02
C LYS A 36 -0.56 1.52 8.52
N ILE A 37 -1.60 1.32 7.72
CA ILE A 37 -1.48 1.29 6.24
C ILE A 37 -0.99 2.64 5.72
N ASN A 38 -1.54 3.75 6.21
CA ASN A 38 -1.08 5.08 5.81
C ASN A 38 0.39 5.33 6.20
N ALA A 39 0.82 4.86 7.38
CA ALA A 39 2.22 4.93 7.80
C ALA A 39 3.12 4.14 6.83
N ILE A 40 2.74 2.90 6.52
CA ILE A 40 3.48 2.04 5.57
C ILE A 40 3.58 2.70 4.20
N VAL A 41 2.46 3.23 3.70
CA VAL A 41 2.41 3.93 2.42
C VAL A 41 3.34 5.13 2.44
N LYS A 42 3.33 5.96 3.50
CA LYS A 42 4.28 7.08 3.66
C LYS A 42 5.75 6.66 3.76
N GLU A 43 6.03 5.43 4.17
CA GLU A 43 7.39 4.87 4.20
C GLU A 43 7.86 4.35 2.83
N ILE A 44 6.96 3.92 1.94
CA ILE A 44 7.31 3.47 0.58
C ILE A 44 8.24 4.46 -0.17
N PRO A 45 7.95 5.77 -0.25
CA PRO A 45 8.83 6.71 -0.94
C PRO A 45 10.18 6.91 -0.23
N LYS A 46 10.23 6.71 1.10
CA LYS A 46 11.48 6.77 1.89
C LYS A 46 12.34 5.53 1.65
N PHE A 47 11.70 4.36 1.60
CA PHE A 47 12.35 3.06 1.43
C PHE A 47 11.69 2.24 0.32
N PRO A 48 11.80 2.67 -0.95
CA PRO A 48 11.11 2.01 -2.07
C PRO A 48 11.61 0.59 -2.33
N LYS A 49 12.87 0.31 -1.97
CA LYS A 49 13.52 -1.00 -2.11
C LYS A 49 13.19 -1.99 -0.99
N LEU A 50 12.40 -1.59 0.01
CA LEU A 50 12.08 -2.41 1.19
C LEU A 50 10.91 -3.38 0.91
N GLY A 51 10.08 -3.11 -0.10
CA GLY A 51 9.09 -4.08 -0.60
C GLY A 51 9.76 -5.22 -1.38
N ARG A 52 9.17 -6.41 -1.33
CA ARG A 52 9.63 -7.58 -2.11
C ARG A 52 9.23 -7.40 -3.57
N ILE A 53 10.00 -7.97 -4.49
CA ILE A 53 9.61 -8.04 -5.90
C ILE A 53 8.42 -8.99 -6.00
N VAL A 54 7.41 -8.61 -6.77
CA VAL A 54 6.23 -9.47 -6.98
C VAL A 54 6.68 -10.69 -7.79
N PRO A 55 6.62 -11.91 -7.21
CA PRO A 55 7.14 -13.11 -7.87
C PRO A 55 6.37 -13.45 -9.15
N GLU A 56 5.11 -13.05 -9.26
CA GLU A 56 4.23 -13.31 -10.42
C GLU A 56 4.66 -12.54 -11.68
N TYR A 57 5.27 -11.37 -11.52
CA TYR A 57 5.68 -10.51 -12.64
C TYR A 57 7.20 -10.40 -12.80
N GLN A 58 7.97 -10.70 -11.74
CA GLN A 58 9.45 -10.58 -11.70
C GLN A 58 10.01 -9.20 -12.14
N GLU A 59 9.19 -8.15 -12.15
CA GLU A 59 9.62 -6.80 -12.49
C GLU A 59 10.24 -6.08 -11.29
N GLU A 60 11.47 -5.58 -11.44
CA GLU A 60 12.22 -4.88 -10.37
C GLU A 60 11.49 -3.62 -9.84
N ASN A 61 10.70 -3.02 -10.73
CA ASN A 61 9.90 -1.84 -10.49
C ASN A 61 8.57 -2.16 -9.81
N LEU A 62 8.07 -3.40 -9.92
CA LEU A 62 6.83 -3.83 -9.29
C LEU A 62 7.14 -4.53 -7.97
N ARG A 63 6.71 -3.90 -6.88
CA ARG A 63 7.00 -4.38 -5.54
C ARG A 63 5.72 -4.52 -4.74
N GLU A 64 5.71 -5.51 -3.86
CA GLU A 64 4.67 -5.72 -2.89
C GLU A 64 5.23 -5.60 -1.48
N LYS A 65 4.42 -5.01 -0.59
CA LYS A 65 4.64 -5.04 0.84
C LYS A 65 3.48 -5.78 1.48
N VAL A 66 3.80 -6.92 2.07
CA VAL A 66 2.82 -7.72 2.82
C VAL A 66 2.66 -7.09 4.20
N PHE A 67 1.43 -6.73 4.53
CA PHE A 67 1.06 -6.24 5.84
C PHE A 67 -0.10 -7.08 6.38
N GLN A 68 0.20 -7.93 7.36
CA GLN A 68 -0.74 -8.94 7.85
C GLN A 68 -1.31 -9.77 6.69
N ASN A 69 -2.63 -9.78 6.51
CA ASN A 69 -3.32 -10.51 5.45
C ASN A 69 -3.51 -9.67 4.17
N TYR A 70 -2.99 -8.44 4.13
CA TYR A 70 -3.14 -7.53 3.00
C TYR A 70 -1.82 -7.37 2.24
N ARG A 71 -1.89 -7.28 0.92
CA ARG A 71 -0.72 -7.00 0.08
C ARG A 71 -0.87 -5.62 -0.54
N ILE A 72 0.10 -4.76 -0.28
CA ILE A 72 0.16 -3.41 -0.85
C ILE A 72 1.10 -3.49 -2.05
N VAL A 73 0.53 -3.51 -3.25
CA VAL A 73 1.29 -3.56 -4.50
C VAL A 73 1.55 -2.14 -4.99
N TYR A 74 2.79 -1.84 -5.31
CA TYR A 74 3.19 -0.54 -5.85
C TYR A 74 4.23 -0.69 -6.95
N ARG A 75 4.16 0.19 -7.94
CA ARG A 75 5.16 0.34 -8.98
C ARG A 75 6.01 1.57 -8.74
N LEU A 76 7.32 1.40 -8.83
CA LEU A 76 8.32 2.44 -8.86
C LEU A 76 8.51 2.89 -10.31
N ASN A 77 7.91 3.99 -10.73
CA ASN A 77 8.41 4.69 -11.93
C ASN A 77 9.52 5.63 -11.48
N GLY A 78 10.59 5.76 -12.27
CA GLY A 78 11.78 6.58 -11.95
C GLY A 78 11.49 8.01 -11.46
N THR A 79 10.28 8.52 -11.69
CA THR A 79 9.82 9.86 -11.31
C THR A 79 8.55 9.86 -10.43
N SER A 80 7.86 8.73 -10.20
CA SER A 80 6.59 8.67 -9.44
C SER A 80 6.25 7.25 -8.95
N SER A 81 5.80 7.10 -7.70
CA SER A 81 5.30 5.81 -7.18
C SER A 81 3.79 5.70 -7.38
N ARG A 82 3.28 4.63 -8.02
CA ARG A 82 1.85 4.36 -8.20
C ARG A 82 1.47 3.06 -7.49
N LEU A 83 0.49 3.11 -6.58
CA LEU A 83 -0.13 1.94 -5.97
C LEU A 83 -1.14 1.35 -6.95
N LEU A 84 -1.11 0.03 -7.15
CA LEU A 84 -2.02 -0.70 -8.03
C LEU A 84 -3.10 -1.38 -7.22
#